data_AF-A0A3D9ID55-F1
#
_entry.id   AF-A0A3D9ID55-F1
#
_cell.length_a   1.000
_cell.length_b   1.000
_cell.length_c   1.000
_cell.angle_alpha   90.00
_cell.angle_beta   90.00
_cell.angle_gamma   90.00
#
_symmetry.space_group_name_H-M   'P 1'
#
loop_
_entity.id
_entity.type
_entity.pdbx_description
1 polymer ?
#
loop_
_entity_poly.entity_id
_entity_poly.type
_entity_poly.pdbx_seq_one_letter_code
_entity_poly.pdbx_strand_id
1 'polypeptide(L)'
;MKLHVSIHDIPVTENTNDLQLETSVARAREEHEALKNELRSIYEQACVVRNDPEEKRLNREIRQLHDCVKLFMKHWAAHTQWEESELFPQAATFLGAEPDLFLLMEQEYELADQYLRTFMRALEKARYPIGHEEASKMASYLIQAYAVLNNRFREEDEIMLDLTDRSNAYGF
;
A
#
# COMPACT_ATOMS: atom_id res chain seq x y z
N MET A 1 30.53 7.41 -55.92
CA MET A 1 29.73 6.34 -55.29
C MET A 1 29.43 6.75 -53.86
N LYS A 2 28.18 7.08 -53.54
CA LYS A 2 27.73 7.38 -52.18
C LYS A 2 27.48 6.05 -51.48
N LEU A 3 28.20 5.76 -50.40
CA LEU A 3 27.86 4.68 -49.49
C LEU A 3 26.68 5.17 -48.64
N HIS A 4 25.51 4.60 -48.90
CA HIS A 4 24.31 4.82 -48.10
C HIS A 4 24.40 3.86 -46.90
N VAL A 5 24.55 4.43 -45.70
CA VAL A 5 24.36 3.69 -44.45
C VAL A 5 22.85 3.60 -44.24
N SER A 6 22.30 2.39 -44.35
CA SER A 6 20.94 2.10 -43.87
C SER A 6 21.01 1.81 -42.38
N ILE A 7 20.45 2.71 -41.57
CA ILE A 7 20.19 2.51 -40.15
C ILE A 7 18.74 2.02 -40.05
N HIS A 8 18.56 0.71 -40.04
CA HIS A 8 17.36 -0.04 -39.69
C HIS A 8 17.90 -1.47 -39.47
N ASP A 9 17.87 -2.08 -38.28
CA ASP A 9 16.88 -2.05 -37.21
C ASP A 9 17.57 -2.26 -35.86
N ILE A 10 17.30 -1.39 -34.89
CA ILE A 10 17.54 -1.68 -33.47
C ILE A 10 16.21 -2.19 -32.91
N PRO A 11 16.14 -3.35 -32.23
CA PRO A 11 14.92 -3.78 -31.55
C PRO A 11 14.72 -2.89 -30.32
N VAL A 12 13.94 -1.83 -30.46
CA VAL A 12 13.69 -0.84 -29.39
C VAL A 12 12.63 -1.34 -28.38
N THR A 13 12.01 -2.50 -28.61
CA THR A 13 10.77 -2.90 -27.90
C THR A 13 10.97 -3.74 -26.64
N GLU A 14 12.01 -4.57 -26.52
CA GLU A 14 12.21 -5.42 -25.33
C GLU A 14 12.91 -4.66 -24.20
N ASN A 15 14.03 -3.98 -24.51
CA ASN A 15 14.86 -3.28 -23.52
C ASN A 15 14.13 -2.10 -22.83
N THR A 16 13.17 -1.46 -23.52
CA THR A 16 12.42 -0.32 -22.95
C THR A 16 11.37 -0.77 -21.93
N ASN A 17 10.75 -1.94 -22.15
CA ASN A 17 9.71 -2.46 -21.25
C ASN A 17 10.32 -2.99 -19.94
N ASP A 18 11.49 -3.61 -20.01
CA ASP A 18 12.22 -4.10 -18.83
C ASP A 18 12.68 -2.94 -17.94
N LEU A 19 13.27 -1.90 -18.53
CA LEU A 19 13.65 -0.68 -17.82
C LEU A 19 12.45 0.04 -17.17
N GLN A 20 11.29 0.03 -17.83
CA GLN A 20 10.07 0.59 -17.28
C GLN A 20 9.54 -0.24 -16.10
N LEU A 21 9.56 -1.57 -16.20
CA LEU A 21 9.18 -2.46 -15.10
C LEU A 21 10.11 -2.29 -13.89
N GLU A 22 11.42 -2.27 -14.11
CA GLU A 22 12.41 -2.03 -13.04
C GLU A 22 12.16 -0.70 -12.33
N THR A 23 11.87 0.36 -13.09
CA THR A 23 11.51 1.68 -12.53
C THR A 23 10.23 1.61 -11.72
N SER A 24 9.19 0.93 -12.22
CA SER A 24 7.92 0.74 -11.52
C SER A 24 8.11 -0.06 -10.23
N VAL A 25 8.87 -1.15 -10.25
CA VAL A 25 9.18 -1.96 -9.06
C VAL A 25 9.98 -1.16 -8.03
N ALA A 26 10.97 -0.36 -8.47
CA ALA A 26 11.73 0.49 -7.57
C ALA A 26 10.84 1.52 -6.88
N ARG A 27 9.93 2.17 -7.62
CA ARG A 27 8.95 3.09 -7.07
C ARG A 27 8.03 2.42 -6.07
N ALA A 28 7.49 1.24 -6.40
CA ALA A 28 6.56 0.53 -5.53
C ALA A 28 7.22 0.17 -4.19
N ARG A 29 8.47 -0.30 -4.20
CA ARG A 29 9.25 -0.56 -2.98
C ARG A 29 9.46 0.69 -2.13
N GLU A 30 9.78 1.83 -2.74
CA GLU A 30 9.94 3.10 -2.01
C GLU A 30 8.62 3.55 -1.36
N GLU A 31 7.52 3.48 -2.10
CA GLU A 31 6.19 3.84 -1.59
C GLU A 31 5.73 2.87 -0.50
N HIS A 32 5.99 1.56 -0.63
CA HIS A 32 5.71 0.56 0.41
C HIS A 32 6.45 0.86 1.70
N GLU A 33 7.73 1.19 1.65
CA GLU A 33 8.49 1.52 2.86
C GLU A 33 7.93 2.77 3.55
N ALA A 34 7.53 3.79 2.79
CA ALA A 34 6.86 4.96 3.35
C ALA A 34 5.52 4.60 4.01
N LEU A 35 4.67 3.84 3.32
CA LEU A 35 3.35 3.41 3.81
C LEU A 35 3.44 2.50 5.04
N LYS A 36 4.36 1.54 5.06
CA LYS A 36 4.62 0.68 6.22
C LYS A 36 5.05 1.49 7.44
N ASN A 37 5.87 2.53 7.25
CA ASN A 37 6.29 3.41 8.33
C ASN A 37 5.12 4.19 8.93
N GLU A 38 4.25 4.76 8.08
CA GLU A 38 3.02 5.43 8.52
C GLU A 38 2.09 4.47 9.27
N LEU A 39 1.85 3.28 8.69
CA LEU A 39 0.98 2.25 9.24
C LEU A 39 1.50 1.73 10.60
N ARG A 40 2.81 1.56 10.75
CA ARG A 40 3.46 1.22 12.03
C ARG A 40 3.24 2.30 13.08
N SER A 41 3.39 3.59 12.72
CA SER A 41 3.13 4.69 13.64
C SER A 41 1.66 4.72 14.10
N ILE A 42 0.72 4.48 13.18
CA ILE A 42 -0.70 4.34 13.49
C ILE A 42 -0.95 3.19 14.46
N TYR A 43 -0.34 2.02 14.22
CA TYR A 43 -0.47 0.86 15.10
C TYR A 43 0.06 1.13 16.52
N GLU A 44 1.24 1.73 16.63
CA GLU A 44 1.83 2.07 17.92
C GLU A 44 0.93 3.04 18.70
N GLN A 45 0.43 4.09 18.05
CA GLN A 45 -0.50 5.04 18.64
C GLN A 45 -1.85 4.40 19.01
N ALA A 46 -2.39 3.51 18.17
CA ALA A 46 -3.60 2.76 18.46
C ALA A 46 -3.41 1.86 19.70
N CYS A 47 -2.23 1.26 19.87
CA CYS A 47 -1.91 0.47 21.07
C CYS A 47 -1.84 1.34 22.32
N VAL A 48 -1.33 2.58 22.23
CA VAL A 48 -1.39 3.55 23.34
C VAL A 48 -2.83 3.88 23.68
N VAL A 49 -3.65 4.30 22.71
CA VAL A 49 -5.07 4.64 22.90
C VAL A 49 -5.85 3.49 23.54
N ARG A 50 -5.61 2.25 23.10
CA ARG A 50 -6.29 1.06 23.61
C ARG A 50 -6.00 0.78 25.09
N ASN A 51 -4.82 1.16 25.57
CA ASN A 51 -4.32 0.81 26.90
C ASN A 51 -4.30 1.99 27.89
N ASP A 52 -4.49 3.23 27.43
CA ASP A 52 -4.39 4.43 28.26
C ASP A 52 -5.70 4.68 29.05
N PRO A 53 -5.68 4.61 30.40
CA PRO A 53 -6.86 4.89 31.22
C PRO A 53 -7.10 6.39 31.47
N GLU A 54 -6.19 7.28 31.09
CA GLU A 54 -6.30 8.72 31.37
C GLU A 54 -7.13 9.46 30.28
N GLU A 55 -8.38 9.81 30.58
CA GLU A 55 -9.33 10.39 29.61
C GLU A 55 -8.84 11.66 28.88
N LYS A 56 -8.13 12.55 29.57
CA LYS A 56 -7.62 13.79 28.95
C LYS A 56 -6.55 13.51 27.90
N ARG A 57 -5.64 12.60 28.23
CA ARG A 57 -4.59 12.14 27.32
C ARG A 57 -5.22 11.39 26.15
N LEU A 58 -6.11 10.44 26.44
CA LEU A 58 -6.86 9.67 25.45
C LEU A 58 -7.50 10.54 24.36
N ASN A 59 -8.22 11.59 24.74
CA ASN A 59 -8.90 12.48 23.78
C ASN A 59 -7.93 13.31 22.93
N ARG A 60 -6.69 13.54 23.39
CA ARG A 60 -5.63 14.14 22.56
C ARG A 60 -5.05 13.11 21.60
N GLU A 61 -4.69 11.93 22.11
CA GLU A 61 -4.10 10.86 21.31
C GLU A 61 -5.03 10.42 20.17
N ILE A 62 -6.35 10.31 20.42
CA ILE A 62 -7.30 9.88 19.38
C ILE A 62 -7.48 10.92 18.25
N ARG A 63 -7.31 12.20 18.55
CA ARG A 63 -7.32 13.27 17.53
C ARG A 63 -6.06 13.22 16.67
N GLN A 64 -4.90 13.00 17.28
CA GLN A 64 -3.65 12.82 16.54
C GLN A 64 -3.72 11.57 15.66
N LEU A 65 -4.27 10.48 16.20
CA LEU A 65 -4.48 9.24 15.47
C LEU A 65 -5.41 9.42 14.26
N HIS A 66 -6.47 10.22 14.39
CA HIS A 66 -7.33 10.60 13.27
C HIS A 66 -6.57 11.29 12.14
N ASP A 67 -5.72 12.26 12.47
CA ASP A 67 -4.98 13.01 11.46
C ASP A 67 -3.94 12.12 10.77
N CYS A 68 -3.28 11.22 11.52
CA CYS A 68 -2.38 10.21 10.97
C CYS A 68 -3.11 9.25 10.02
N VAL A 69 -4.27 8.70 10.43
CA VAL A 69 -5.08 7.79 9.59
C VAL A 69 -5.55 8.49 8.32
N LYS A 70 -6.01 9.74 8.43
CA LYS A 70 -6.45 10.52 7.26
C LYS A 70 -5.33 10.75 6.26
N LEU A 71 -4.12 11.06 6.74
CA LEU A 71 -2.95 11.24 5.90
C LEU A 71 -2.55 9.92 5.22
N PHE A 72 -2.48 8.83 5.98
CA PHE A 72 -2.20 7.50 5.46
C PHE A 72 -3.19 7.08 4.37
N MET A 73 -4.50 7.22 4.61
CA MET A 73 -5.52 6.88 3.62
C MET A 73 -5.35 7.65 2.31
N LYS A 74 -4.88 8.91 2.37
CA LYS A 74 -4.59 9.70 1.17
C LYS A 74 -3.39 9.14 0.40
N HIS A 75 -2.29 8.83 1.09
CA HIS A 75 -1.09 8.28 0.45
C HIS A 75 -1.36 6.89 -0.11
N TRP A 76 -2.02 6.04 0.67
CA TRP A 76 -2.37 4.68 0.27
C TRP A 76 -3.30 4.67 -0.95
N ALA A 77 -4.33 5.51 -0.98
CA ALA A 77 -5.21 5.60 -2.16
C ALA A 77 -4.49 6.06 -3.43
N ALA A 78 -3.50 6.96 -3.30
CA ALA A 78 -2.71 7.40 -4.44
C ALA A 78 -1.80 6.27 -4.96
N HIS A 79 -1.23 5.49 -4.04
CA HIS A 79 -0.42 4.32 -4.35
C HIS A 79 -1.24 3.24 -5.07
N THR A 80 -2.34 2.78 -4.49
CA THR A 80 -3.14 1.69 -5.08
C THR A 80 -3.73 2.08 -6.44
N GLN A 81 -4.16 3.35 -6.61
CA GLN A 81 -4.62 3.85 -7.90
C GLN A 81 -3.51 3.78 -8.96
N TRP A 82 -2.28 4.13 -8.58
CA TRP A 82 -1.14 4.03 -9.49
C TRP A 82 -0.82 2.56 -9.81
N GLU A 83 -0.86 1.67 -8.84
CA GLU A 83 -0.61 0.25 -9.07
C GLU A 83 -1.62 -0.36 -10.05
N GLU A 84 -2.91 -0.10 -9.84
CA GLU A 84 -3.99 -0.57 -10.72
C GLU A 84 -3.86 -0.05 -12.15
N SER A 85 -3.49 1.22 -12.30
CA SER A 85 -3.45 1.89 -13.61
C SER A 85 -2.15 1.66 -14.39
N GLU A 86 -1.05 1.38 -13.69
CA GLU A 86 0.27 1.29 -14.30
C GLU A 86 1.02 -0.01 -13.98
N LEU A 87 1.20 -0.35 -12.69
CA LEU A 87 2.05 -1.47 -12.28
C LEU A 87 1.44 -2.83 -12.61
N PHE A 88 0.20 -3.08 -12.21
CA PHE A 88 -0.47 -4.37 -12.42
C PHE A 88 -0.67 -4.72 -13.89
N PRO A 89 -1.03 -3.79 -14.80
CA PRO A 89 -1.05 -4.05 -16.24
C PRO A 89 0.32 -4.48 -16.79
N GLN A 90 1.41 -3.86 -16.31
CA GLN A 90 2.77 -4.27 -16.67
C GLN A 90 3.07 -5.68 -16.11
N ALA A 91 2.87 -5.88 -14.81
CA ALA A 91 3.12 -7.15 -14.13
C ALA A 91 2.34 -8.32 -14.74
N ALA A 92 1.08 -8.13 -15.14
CA ALA A 92 0.26 -9.14 -15.79
C ALA A 92 0.87 -9.62 -17.13
N THR A 93 1.46 -8.70 -17.89
CA THR A 93 2.15 -9.02 -19.16
C THR A 93 3.40 -9.87 -18.91
N PHE A 94 4.14 -9.61 -17.83
CA PHE A 94 5.39 -10.31 -17.50
C PHE A 94 5.20 -11.64 -16.76
N LEU A 95 4.22 -11.70 -15.84
CA LEU A 95 3.98 -12.90 -15.03
C LEU A 95 3.12 -13.93 -15.75
N GLY A 96 2.36 -13.52 -16.77
CA GLY A 96 1.23 -14.31 -17.28
C GLY A 96 0.20 -14.55 -16.17
N ALA A 97 0.08 -13.59 -15.25
CA ALA A 97 -0.60 -13.76 -13.97
C ALA A 97 -2.08 -14.14 -14.16
N GLU A 98 -2.55 -15.03 -13.28
CA GLU A 98 -3.94 -15.46 -13.25
C GLU A 98 -4.84 -14.35 -12.64
N PRO A 99 -6.05 -14.14 -13.18
CA PRO A 99 -7.03 -13.18 -12.65
C PRO A 99 -7.32 -13.30 -11.15
N ASP A 100 -7.10 -14.49 -10.57
CA ASP A 100 -7.43 -14.82 -9.19
C ASP A 100 -6.52 -14.14 -8.15
N LEU A 101 -5.25 -13.86 -8.51
CA LEU A 101 -4.31 -13.19 -7.60
C LEU A 101 -4.71 -11.74 -7.33
N PHE A 102 -5.04 -11.00 -8.40
CA PHE A 102 -5.46 -9.60 -8.30
C PHE A 102 -6.83 -9.46 -7.63
N LEU A 103 -7.72 -10.44 -7.80
CA LEU A 103 -9.00 -10.46 -7.09
C LEU A 103 -8.83 -10.60 -5.58
N LEU A 104 -7.91 -11.46 -5.12
CA LEU A 104 -7.63 -11.60 -3.68
C LEU A 104 -6.99 -10.33 -3.10
N MET A 105 -6.08 -9.69 -3.85
CA MET A 105 -5.51 -8.39 -3.48
C MET A 105 -6.60 -7.34 -3.25
N GLU A 106 -7.52 -7.20 -4.21
CA GLU A 106 -8.64 -6.26 -4.14
C GLU A 106 -9.51 -6.50 -2.88
N GLN A 107 -9.84 -7.76 -2.57
CA GLN A 107 -10.63 -8.11 -1.39
C GLN A 107 -9.95 -7.73 -0.07
N GLU A 108 -8.63 -7.91 0.03
CA GLU A 108 -7.89 -7.53 1.23
C GLU A 108 -7.74 -6.01 1.37
N TYR A 109 -7.56 -5.29 0.26
CA TYR A 109 -7.61 -3.83 0.26
C TYR A 109 -8.98 -3.32 0.69
N GLU A 110 -10.07 -3.87 0.16
CA GLU A 110 -11.43 -3.52 0.60
C GLU A 110 -11.63 -3.75 2.10
N LEU A 111 -11.13 -4.88 2.62
CA LEU A 111 -11.22 -5.20 4.04
C LEU A 111 -10.44 -4.20 4.91
N ALA A 112 -9.22 -3.85 4.51
CA ALA A 112 -8.41 -2.85 5.19
C ALA A 112 -9.08 -1.46 5.18
N ASP A 113 -9.56 -1.02 4.01
CA ASP A 113 -10.28 0.24 3.84
C ASP A 113 -11.55 0.28 4.72
N GLN A 114 -12.28 -0.84 4.79
CA GLN A 114 -13.45 -0.96 5.66
C GLN A 114 -13.09 -0.71 7.13
N TYR A 115 -11.99 -1.26 7.64
CA TYR A 115 -11.53 -1.03 9.00
C TYR A 115 -11.15 0.44 9.23
N LEU A 116 -10.37 1.04 8.33
CA LEU A 116 -9.96 2.45 8.41
C LEU A 116 -11.18 3.38 8.42
N ARG A 117 -12.13 3.18 7.50
CA ARG A 117 -13.37 3.96 7.45
C ARG A 117 -14.25 3.74 8.66
N THR A 118 -14.27 2.54 9.23
CA THR A 118 -15.05 2.25 10.43
C THR A 118 -14.51 3.03 11.61
N PHE A 119 -13.18 3.11 11.77
CA PHE A 119 -12.55 4.00 12.75
C PHE A 119 -12.97 5.47 12.54
N MET A 120 -12.83 5.99 11.31
CA MET A 120 -13.15 7.39 11.01
C MET A 120 -14.62 7.71 11.32
N ARG A 121 -15.54 6.86 10.86
CA ARG A 121 -16.99 7.02 11.10
C ARG A 121 -17.37 6.89 12.56
N ALA A 122 -16.71 6.00 13.30
CA ALA A 122 -16.95 5.86 14.74
C ALA A 122 -16.55 7.15 15.45
N LEU A 123 -15.38 7.70 15.13
CA LEU A 123 -14.88 8.92 15.74
C LEU A 123 -15.73 10.15 15.41
N GLU A 124 -16.20 10.27 14.17
CA GLU A 124 -17.12 11.34 13.75
C GLU A 124 -18.45 11.35 14.52
N LYS A 125 -18.93 10.16 14.91
CA LYS A 125 -20.20 9.97 15.64
C LYS A 125 -20.03 10.00 17.16
N ALA A 126 -18.79 9.98 17.65
CA ALA A 126 -18.49 9.86 19.07
C ALA A 126 -18.94 11.11 19.84
N ARG A 127 -19.41 10.90 21.07
CA ARG A 127 -19.70 12.02 21.98
C ARG A 127 -18.43 12.37 22.74
N TYR A 128 -18.08 13.66 22.73
CA TYR A 128 -16.92 14.14 23.49
C TYR A 128 -17.29 14.48 24.94
N PRO A 129 -16.41 14.19 25.93
CA PRO A 129 -15.15 13.46 25.78
C PRO A 129 -15.39 11.96 25.52
N ILE A 130 -14.51 11.36 24.71
CA ILE A 130 -14.58 9.93 24.38
C ILE A 130 -14.09 9.13 25.58
N GLY A 131 -14.88 8.14 26.00
CA GLY A 131 -14.53 7.23 27.08
C GLY A 131 -13.57 6.12 26.64
N HIS A 132 -12.87 5.53 27.61
CA HIS A 132 -11.86 4.51 27.34
C HIS A 132 -12.37 3.30 26.54
N GLU A 133 -13.55 2.76 26.88
CA GLU A 133 -14.12 1.61 26.18
C GLU A 133 -14.39 1.90 24.69
N GLU A 134 -14.95 3.08 24.41
CA GLU A 134 -15.24 3.51 23.04
C GLU A 134 -13.95 3.75 22.25
N ALA A 135 -12.96 4.41 22.84
CA ALA A 135 -11.65 4.62 22.23
C ALA A 135 -10.90 3.30 21.97
N SER A 136 -10.98 2.35 22.90
CA SER A 136 -10.38 1.01 22.77
C SER A 136 -11.00 0.22 21.62
N LYS A 137 -12.31 0.32 21.44
CA LYS A 137 -13.02 -0.25 20.28
C LYS A 137 -12.58 0.42 18.97
N MET A 138 -12.47 1.75 18.95
CA MET A 138 -11.99 2.49 17.77
C MET A 138 -10.56 2.08 17.38
N ALA A 139 -9.64 2.03 18.35
CA ALA A 139 -8.26 1.61 18.14
C ALA A 139 -8.16 0.17 17.62
N SER A 140 -9.08 -0.71 18.02
CA SER A 140 -9.11 -2.09 17.55
C SER A 140 -9.34 -2.20 16.04
N TYR A 141 -10.12 -1.30 15.43
CA TYR A 141 -10.26 -1.27 13.96
C TYR A 141 -8.94 -0.98 13.26
N LEU A 142 -8.15 -0.02 13.77
CA LEU A 142 -6.84 0.32 13.21
C LEU A 142 -5.82 -0.82 13.35
N ILE A 143 -5.90 -1.57 14.44
CA ILE A 143 -5.06 -2.75 14.65
C ILE A 143 -5.42 -3.87 13.66
N GLN A 144 -6.70 -4.04 13.32
CA GLN A 144 -7.10 -4.98 12.27
C GLN A 144 -6.64 -4.51 10.88
N ALA A 145 -6.78 -3.21 10.56
CA ALA A 145 -6.27 -2.64 9.32
C ALA A 145 -4.75 -2.85 9.19
N TYR A 146 -3.99 -2.62 10.27
CA TYR A 146 -2.55 -2.91 10.32
C TYR A 146 -2.25 -4.36 9.98
N ALA A 147 -2.96 -5.32 10.58
CA ALA A 147 -2.69 -6.74 10.37
C ALA A 147 -2.91 -7.16 8.90
N VAL A 148 -3.99 -6.67 8.27
CA VAL A 148 -4.30 -6.95 6.87
C VAL A 148 -3.25 -6.32 5.95
N LEU A 149 -3.03 -5.01 6.06
CA LEU A 149 -2.13 -4.28 5.17
C LEU A 149 -0.67 -4.69 5.32
N ASN A 150 -0.20 -4.96 6.54
CA ASN A 150 1.17 -5.41 6.75
C ASN A 150 1.41 -6.80 6.13
N ASN A 151 0.40 -7.67 6.11
CA ASN A 151 0.50 -8.95 5.40
C ASN A 151 0.50 -8.73 3.88
N ARG A 152 -0.40 -7.88 3.37
CA ARG A 152 -0.55 -7.59 1.95
C ARG A 152 0.70 -6.96 1.34
N PHE A 153 1.30 -5.95 1.98
CA PHE A 153 2.57 -5.37 1.52
C PHE A 153 3.71 -6.39 1.47
N ARG A 154 3.74 -7.36 2.40
CA ARG A 154 4.73 -8.43 2.36
C ARG A 154 4.52 -9.35 1.16
N GLU A 155 3.28 -9.74 0.88
CA GLU A 155 2.94 -10.57 -0.27
C GLU A 155 3.24 -9.85 -1.60
N GLU A 156 2.96 -8.56 -1.68
CA GLU A 156 3.29 -7.75 -2.86
C GLU A 156 4.79 -7.58 -3.06
N ASP A 157 5.56 -7.38 -1.98
CA ASP A 157 7.02 -7.33 -2.08
C ASP A 157 7.59 -8.65 -2.60
N GLU A 158 7.02 -9.79 -2.21
CA GLU A 158 7.37 -11.12 -2.76
C GLU A 158 7.07 -11.20 -4.25
N ILE A 159 5.89 -10.74 -4.70
CA ILE A 159 5.55 -10.65 -6.13
C ILE A 159 6.54 -9.74 -6.88
N MET A 160 6.93 -8.62 -6.28
CA MET A 160 7.91 -7.68 -6.88
C MET A 160 9.32 -8.28 -6.99
N LEU A 161 9.72 -9.13 -6.03
CA LEU A 161 10.97 -9.88 -6.12
C LEU A 161 10.92 -10.86 -7.29
N ASP A 162 9.83 -11.62 -7.42
CA ASP A 162 9.65 -12.56 -8.54
C ASP A 162 9.65 -11.87 -9.91
N LEU A 163 9.05 -10.67 -9.99
CA LEU A 163 9.10 -9.82 -11.19
C LEU A 163 10.53 -9.42 -11.55
N THR A 164 11.34 -9.04 -10.56
CA THR A 164 12.74 -8.62 -10.73
C THR A 164 13.63 -9.81 -11.13
N ASP A 165 13.43 -10.97 -10.50
CA ASP A 165 14.23 -12.16 -10.80
C ASP A 165 13.93 -12.71 -12.20
N ARG A 166 12.68 -12.62 -12.67
CA ARG A 166 12.29 -13.01 -14.03
C ARG A 166 12.82 -12.06 -15.09
N SER A 167 12.78 -10.73 -14.87
CA SER A 167 13.41 -9.80 -15.81
C SER A 167 14.91 -10.07 -15.93
N ASN A 168 15.58 -10.43 -14.82
CA ASN A 168 16.99 -10.81 -14.82
C ASN A 168 17.26 -12.18 -15.48
N ALA A 169 16.35 -13.15 -15.36
CA ALA A 169 16.51 -14.50 -15.94
C ALA A 169 16.34 -14.54 -17.47
N TYR A 170 15.67 -13.55 -18.06
CA TYR A 170 15.65 -13.34 -19.51
C TYR A 170 16.80 -12.44 -20.01
N GLY A 171 17.72 -12.05 -19.12
CA GLY A 171 18.99 -11.43 -19.48
C GLY A 171 19.98 -12.47 -20.06
N PHE A 172 20.48 -12.20 -21.27
CA PHE A 172 21.50 -12.98 -22.00
C PHE A 172 22.86 -13.07 -21.28
#